data_AF-A0A1C6DW73-F1
#
_entry.id   AF-A0A1C6DW73-F1
#
_cell.length_a   1.000
_cell.length_b   1.000
_cell.length_c   1.000
_cell.angle_alpha   90.00
_cell.angle_beta   90.00
_cell.angle_gamma   90.00
#
_symmetry.space_group_name_H-M   'P 1'
#
loop_
_entity.id
_entity.type
_entity.pdbx_description
1 polymer ?
#
loop_
_entity_poly.entity_id
_entity_poly.type
_entity_poly.pdbx_seq_one_letter_code
_entity_poly.pdbx_strand_id
1 'polypeptide(L)'
;MKMFEFTALKLLHKDMIAKGEERATFPFEFNGKIFSCIFLTDIIPYRLYLTTLGLSPKVFELEIEKGYKTQSFIADYKKLIAYLEIKYDPTHKFVPFDFFEALNRRIPKEFKMRPNYREVLGVAAKRRNIEEEAKIYFCGWRRNAIGKNVTEKNLEKTRSAFGDTKAEMCKRKNISSCWTDRDVEEDLRKLNDIISM
;
A
#
# COMPACT_ATOMS: atom_id res chain seq x y z
N MET A 1 -1.56 -17.26 -17.11
CA MET A 1 -2.59 -16.43 -16.44
C MET A 1 -2.62 -15.07 -17.13
N LYS A 2 -3.81 -14.52 -17.44
CA LYS A 2 -3.92 -13.24 -18.17
C LYS A 2 -3.47 -12.09 -17.25
N MET A 3 -2.60 -11.23 -17.74
CA MET A 3 -2.23 -9.99 -17.04
C MET A 3 -3.14 -8.84 -17.48
N PHE A 4 -3.38 -7.90 -16.58
CA PHE A 4 -4.04 -6.64 -16.87
C PHE A 4 -3.02 -5.50 -16.76
N GLU A 5 -2.99 -4.59 -17.73
CA GLU A 5 -2.12 -3.40 -17.70
C GLU A 5 -2.91 -2.16 -17.29
N PHE A 6 -2.48 -1.52 -16.19
CA PHE A 6 -3.02 -0.25 -15.73
C PHE A 6 -2.32 0.94 -16.40
N THR A 7 -2.74 1.26 -17.61
CA THR A 7 -2.22 2.42 -18.36
C THR A 7 -2.43 3.74 -17.61
N ALA A 8 -3.48 3.87 -16.80
CA ALA A 8 -3.72 5.06 -15.99
C ALA A 8 -2.78 5.18 -14.79
N LEU A 9 -2.36 4.07 -14.16
CA LEU A 9 -1.31 4.12 -13.13
C LEU A 9 0.02 4.62 -13.71
N LYS A 10 0.32 4.29 -14.96
CA LYS A 10 1.50 4.82 -15.67
C LYS A 10 1.43 6.33 -15.83
N LEU A 11 0.27 6.88 -16.19
CA LEU A 11 0.06 8.32 -16.31
C LEU A 11 0.15 9.01 -14.96
N LEU A 12 -0.53 8.47 -13.93
CA LEU A 12 -0.47 8.98 -12.57
C LEU A 12 0.97 8.99 -12.05
N HIS A 13 1.71 7.89 -12.19
CA HIS A 13 3.09 7.80 -11.73
C HIS A 13 4.01 8.79 -12.45
N LYS A 14 3.79 9.04 -13.74
CA LYS A 14 4.55 10.08 -14.48
C LYS A 14 4.34 11.45 -13.86
N ASP A 15 3.11 11.81 -13.50
CA ASP A 15 2.80 13.08 -12.84
C ASP A 15 3.32 13.13 -11.40
N MET A 16 3.27 12.01 -10.66
CA MET A 16 3.88 11.88 -9.33
C MET A 16 5.40 12.16 -9.40
N ILE A 17 6.11 11.54 -10.33
CA ILE A 17 7.55 11.76 -10.55
C ILE A 17 7.82 13.25 -10.85
N ALA A 18 7.02 13.88 -11.72
CA ALA A 18 7.17 15.29 -12.05
C ALA A 18 7.00 16.22 -10.83
N LYS A 19 6.29 15.76 -9.79
CA LYS A 19 6.06 16.47 -8.53
C LYS A 19 6.94 15.99 -7.37
N GLY A 20 7.87 15.07 -7.61
CA GLY A 20 8.74 14.50 -6.57
C GLY A 20 8.02 13.58 -5.59
N GLU A 21 6.95 12.92 -6.02
CA GLU A 21 6.09 12.08 -5.19
C GLU A 21 6.20 10.60 -5.57
N GLU A 22 6.08 9.73 -4.57
CA GLU A 22 6.20 8.27 -4.72
C GLU A 22 4.95 7.53 -4.22
N ARG A 23 4.03 8.24 -3.58
CA ARG A 23 2.82 7.66 -3.00
C ARG A 23 1.64 8.56 -3.29
N ALA A 24 0.56 8.00 -3.78
CA ALA A 24 -0.65 8.74 -4.11
C ALA A 24 -1.87 8.10 -3.45
N THR A 25 -2.83 8.93 -3.06
CA THR A 25 -4.17 8.46 -2.68
C THR A 25 -5.23 9.13 -3.54
N PHE A 26 -6.27 8.35 -3.87
CA PHE A 26 -7.38 8.79 -4.69
C PHE A 26 -8.62 7.95 -4.42
N PRO A 27 -9.83 8.51 -4.61
CA PRO A 27 -11.06 7.73 -4.53
C PRO A 27 -11.27 6.93 -5.81
N PHE A 28 -11.97 5.81 -5.69
CA PHE A 28 -12.50 5.05 -6.81
C PHE A 28 -13.92 4.60 -6.50
N GLU A 29 -14.85 4.76 -7.43
CA GLU A 29 -16.23 4.32 -7.28
C GLU A 29 -16.58 3.23 -8.30
N PHE A 30 -17.24 2.19 -7.83
CA PHE A 30 -17.81 1.14 -8.66
C PHE A 30 -19.18 0.73 -8.11
N ASN A 31 -20.21 0.75 -8.96
CA ASN A 31 -21.58 0.35 -8.60
C ASN A 31 -22.11 1.07 -7.34
N GLY A 32 -21.88 2.39 -7.22
CA GLY A 32 -22.27 3.19 -6.06
C GLY A 32 -21.46 2.92 -4.78
N LYS A 33 -20.46 2.02 -4.83
CA LYS A 33 -19.57 1.72 -3.70
C LYS A 33 -18.23 2.43 -3.89
N ILE A 34 -17.82 3.18 -2.87
CA ILE A 34 -16.57 3.96 -2.88
C ILE A 34 -15.44 3.15 -2.22
N PHE A 35 -14.24 3.29 -2.79
CA PHE A 35 -12.98 2.81 -2.28
C PHE A 35 -12.04 4.00 -2.05
N SER A 36 -11.30 3.97 -0.94
CA SER A 36 -10.09 4.77 -0.78
C SER A 36 -8.89 3.98 -1.31
N CYS A 37 -8.24 4.48 -2.34
CA CYS A 37 -7.11 3.83 -2.96
C CYS A 37 -5.80 4.46 -2.50
N ILE A 38 -4.77 3.62 -2.29
CA ILE A 38 -3.40 4.03 -2.01
C ILE A 38 -2.48 3.33 -2.99
N PHE A 39 -1.74 4.09 -3.78
CA PHE A 39 -0.75 3.60 -4.73
C PHE A 39 0.66 3.97 -4.25
N LEU A 40 1.52 2.96 -4.10
CA LEU A 40 2.88 3.07 -3.59
C LEU A 40 3.87 2.64 -4.68
N THR A 41 4.78 3.52 -5.07
CA THR A 41 5.81 3.25 -6.08
C THR A 41 7.24 3.17 -5.53
N ASP A 42 7.42 3.46 -4.24
CA ASP A 42 8.67 3.29 -3.49
C ASP A 42 8.87 1.88 -2.92
N ILE A 43 8.05 0.91 -3.34
CA ILE A 43 8.09 -0.50 -2.94
C ILE A 43 8.00 -1.38 -4.20
N ILE A 44 8.82 -2.42 -4.33
CA ILE A 44 8.82 -3.33 -5.48
C ILE A 44 8.35 -4.75 -5.06
N PRO A 45 7.35 -5.33 -5.73
CA PRO A 45 6.49 -4.70 -6.74
C PRO A 45 5.67 -3.54 -6.16
N TYR A 46 5.27 -2.59 -7.01
CA TYR A 46 4.42 -1.47 -6.59
C TYR A 46 3.13 -2.02 -5.97
N ARG A 47 2.55 -1.29 -5.02
CA ARG A 47 1.36 -1.74 -4.30
C ARG A 47 0.19 -0.81 -4.57
N LEU A 48 -0.95 -1.39 -4.91
CA LEU A 48 -2.23 -0.69 -4.97
C LEU A 48 -3.19 -1.29 -3.96
N TYR A 49 -3.46 -0.55 -2.89
CA TYR A 49 -4.49 -0.88 -1.91
C TYR A 49 -5.82 -0.26 -2.33
N LEU A 50 -6.90 -1.01 -2.22
CA LEU A 50 -8.28 -0.53 -2.35
C LEU A 50 -9.03 -0.83 -1.06
N THR A 51 -9.43 0.20 -0.34
CA THR A 51 -10.09 0.05 0.97
C THR A 51 -11.54 0.46 0.88
N THR A 52 -12.46 -0.45 1.20
CA THR A 52 -13.89 -0.12 1.29
C THR A 52 -14.14 0.86 2.42
N LEU A 53 -15.10 1.78 2.25
CA LEU A 53 -15.50 2.69 3.32
C LEU A 53 -16.54 2.03 4.25
N GLY A 54 -16.61 2.46 5.52
CA GLY A 54 -17.60 2.00 6.51
C GLY A 54 -17.00 1.45 7.81
N LEU A 55 -17.85 0.94 8.70
CA LEU A 55 -17.48 0.49 10.06
C LEU A 55 -16.53 -0.72 10.12
N SER A 56 -16.44 -1.49 9.04
CA SER A 56 -15.58 -2.69 8.97
C SER A 56 -14.87 -2.75 7.62
N PRO A 57 -13.91 -1.83 7.39
CA PRO A 57 -13.28 -1.67 6.10
C PRO A 57 -12.54 -2.95 5.69
N LYS A 58 -12.73 -3.35 4.42
CA LYS A 58 -12.00 -4.42 3.78
C LYS A 58 -10.97 -3.79 2.86
N VAL A 59 -9.71 -4.19 3.03
CA VAL A 59 -8.61 -3.77 2.16
C VAL A 59 -8.43 -4.85 1.12
N PHE A 60 -8.29 -4.51 -0.16
CA PHE A 60 -7.80 -5.39 -1.22
C PHE A 60 -6.43 -4.89 -1.65
N GLU A 61 -5.50 -5.80 -1.93
CA GLU A 61 -4.16 -5.45 -2.40
C GLU A 61 -3.93 -6.04 -3.78
N LEU A 62 -3.42 -5.21 -4.68
CA LEU A 62 -2.89 -5.62 -5.97
C LEU A 62 -1.38 -5.33 -5.97
N GLU A 63 -0.58 -6.34 -6.27
CA GLU A 63 0.82 -6.15 -6.65
C GLU A 63 0.86 -5.74 -8.12
N ILE A 64 1.53 -4.62 -8.37
CA ILE A 64 1.68 -4.02 -9.69
C ILE A 64 3.14 -4.20 -10.11
N GLU A 65 3.36 -5.18 -10.99
CA GLU A 65 4.65 -5.54 -11.55
C GLU A 65 5.15 -4.51 -12.58
N LYS A 66 6.38 -4.72 -13.05
CA LYS A 66 7.01 -3.93 -14.11
C LYS A 66 6.08 -3.82 -15.33
N GLY A 67 5.94 -2.60 -15.85
CA GLY A 67 5.01 -2.30 -16.94
C GLY A 67 3.58 -2.03 -16.47
N TYR A 68 3.36 -1.79 -15.17
CA TYR A 68 2.05 -1.52 -14.58
C TYR A 68 1.07 -2.67 -14.74
N LYS A 69 1.59 -3.90 -14.64
CA LYS A 69 0.81 -5.10 -14.87
C LYS A 69 0.46 -5.77 -13.55
N THR A 70 -0.75 -6.32 -13.47
CA THR A 70 -1.14 -7.18 -12.37
C THR A 70 -1.72 -8.48 -12.90
N GLN A 71 -1.69 -9.52 -12.07
CA GLN A 71 -2.37 -10.76 -12.37
C GLN A 71 -3.89 -10.50 -12.36
N SER A 72 -4.65 -11.03 -13.32
CA SER A 72 -6.12 -10.90 -13.36
C SER A 72 -6.81 -11.74 -12.29
N PHE A 73 -6.42 -11.56 -11.03
CA PHE A 73 -6.82 -12.33 -9.87
C PHE A 73 -6.95 -11.41 -8.64
N ILE A 74 -7.94 -11.69 -7.79
CA ILE A 74 -8.13 -11.01 -6.51
C ILE A 74 -8.31 -12.10 -5.46
N ALA A 75 -7.38 -12.21 -4.52
CA ALA A 75 -7.38 -13.26 -3.49
C ALA A 75 -8.72 -13.35 -2.72
N ASP A 76 -9.32 -12.19 -2.46
CA ASP A 76 -10.60 -12.07 -1.76
C ASP A 76 -11.78 -11.76 -2.71
N TYR A 77 -11.76 -12.29 -3.95
CA TYR A 77 -12.78 -12.02 -4.96
C TYR A 77 -14.21 -12.20 -4.46
N LYS A 78 -14.52 -13.27 -3.71
CA LYS A 78 -15.88 -13.47 -3.14
C LYS A 78 -16.32 -12.34 -2.21
N LYS A 79 -15.39 -11.79 -1.40
CA LYS A 79 -15.68 -10.64 -0.53
C LYS A 79 -15.90 -9.38 -1.35
N LEU A 80 -15.17 -9.20 -2.45
CA LEU A 80 -15.37 -8.08 -3.37
C LEU A 80 -16.76 -8.15 -4.01
N ILE A 81 -17.16 -9.32 -4.54
CA ILE A 81 -18.47 -9.54 -5.14
C ILE A 81 -19.60 -9.24 -4.16
N ALA A 82 -19.47 -9.74 -2.92
CA ALA A 82 -20.45 -9.48 -1.87
C ALA A 82 -20.55 -7.98 -1.54
N TYR A 83 -19.41 -7.28 -1.41
CA TYR A 83 -19.38 -5.84 -1.14
C TYR A 83 -19.99 -5.01 -2.29
N LEU A 84 -19.68 -5.37 -3.53
CA LEU A 84 -20.19 -4.70 -4.73
C LEU A 84 -21.65 -5.05 -5.04
N GLU A 85 -22.26 -5.96 -4.30
CA GLU A 85 -23.64 -6.44 -4.49
C GLU A 85 -23.90 -6.89 -5.94
N ILE A 86 -22.90 -7.51 -6.57
CA ILE A 86 -23.02 -7.99 -7.96
C ILE A 86 -24.03 -9.12 -8.00
N LYS A 87 -25.10 -8.90 -8.75
CA LYS A 87 -26.14 -9.90 -9.00
C LYS A 87 -25.71 -10.84 -10.12
N TYR A 88 -26.28 -12.03 -10.12
CA TYR A 88 -26.11 -12.96 -11.23
C TYR A 88 -26.68 -12.34 -12.51
N ASP A 89 -25.89 -12.39 -13.58
CA ASP A 89 -26.28 -12.00 -14.93
C ASP A 89 -26.06 -13.22 -15.85
N PRO A 90 -27.10 -13.74 -16.51
CA PRO A 90 -26.99 -14.90 -17.39
C PRO A 90 -26.19 -14.61 -18.67
N THR A 91 -26.01 -13.33 -19.04
CA THR A 91 -25.32 -12.90 -20.27
C THR A 91 -23.85 -12.58 -20.06
N HIS A 92 -23.46 -12.20 -18.84
CA HIS A 92 -22.07 -11.87 -18.52
C HIS A 92 -21.70 -12.25 -17.09
N LYS A 93 -20.66 -13.07 -16.94
CA LYS A 93 -20.11 -13.36 -15.61
C LYS A 93 -19.09 -12.29 -15.26
N PHE A 94 -19.38 -11.53 -14.21
CA PHE A 94 -18.43 -10.56 -13.67
C PHE A 94 -17.09 -11.24 -13.30
N VAL A 95 -15.98 -10.70 -13.77
CA VAL A 95 -14.62 -11.21 -13.51
C VAL A 95 -13.72 -10.08 -13.01
N PRO A 96 -12.57 -10.38 -12.36
CA PRO A 96 -11.61 -9.35 -11.94
C PRO A 96 -11.22 -8.37 -13.05
N PHE A 97 -11.21 -8.83 -14.30
CA PHE A 97 -10.90 -7.99 -15.46
C PHE A 97 -11.89 -6.82 -15.61
N ASP A 98 -13.18 -7.03 -15.39
CA ASP A 98 -14.21 -5.98 -15.50
C ASP A 98 -13.98 -4.88 -14.44
N PHE A 99 -13.63 -5.31 -13.22
CA PHE A 99 -13.29 -4.41 -12.13
C PHE A 99 -12.03 -3.59 -12.45
N PHE A 100 -10.99 -4.25 -12.98
CA PHE A 100 -9.73 -3.59 -13.33
C PHE A 100 -9.88 -2.63 -14.49
N GLU A 101 -10.70 -2.95 -15.48
CA GLU A 101 -11.02 -2.03 -16.56
C GLU A 101 -11.71 -0.76 -16.03
N ALA A 102 -12.73 -0.94 -15.18
CA ALA A 102 -13.44 0.18 -14.57
C ALA A 102 -12.54 1.03 -13.66
N LEU A 103 -11.63 0.39 -12.91
CA LEU A 103 -10.61 1.05 -12.09
C LEU A 103 -9.63 1.84 -12.96
N ASN A 104 -9.08 1.23 -14.01
CA ASN A 104 -8.13 1.88 -14.91
C ASN A 104 -8.72 3.12 -15.59
N ARG A 105 -10.01 3.10 -15.94
CA ARG A 105 -10.69 4.27 -16.53
C ARG A 105 -10.87 5.44 -15.55
N ARG A 106 -10.88 5.17 -14.23
CA ARG A 106 -11.19 6.16 -13.18
C ARG A 106 -9.99 6.61 -12.36
N ILE A 107 -8.85 5.93 -12.46
CA ILE A 107 -7.61 6.39 -11.82
C ILE A 107 -7.27 7.80 -12.34
N PRO A 108 -7.02 8.77 -11.43
CA PRO A 108 -6.68 10.12 -11.85
C PRO A 108 -5.33 10.12 -12.57
N LYS A 109 -5.20 10.98 -13.59
CA LYS A 109 -3.94 11.14 -14.32
C LYS A 109 -2.98 12.11 -13.61
N GLU A 110 -3.49 12.88 -12.67
CA GLU A 110 -2.75 13.87 -11.90
C GLU A 110 -2.72 13.48 -10.44
N PHE A 111 -1.54 13.55 -9.84
CA PHE A 111 -1.34 13.50 -8.41
C PHE A 111 -2.01 14.70 -7.72
N LYS A 112 -2.75 14.40 -6.66
CA LYS A 112 -3.43 15.39 -5.82
C LYS A 112 -3.00 15.32 -4.36
N MET A 113 -2.82 14.12 -3.81
CA MET A 113 -2.58 13.94 -2.38
C MET A 113 -1.67 12.75 -2.11
N ARG A 114 -0.74 12.95 -1.15
CA ARG A 114 0.12 11.90 -0.59
C ARG A 114 -0.56 11.32 0.66
N PRO A 115 -0.68 9.99 0.81
CA PRO A 115 -1.14 9.39 2.05
C PRO A 115 -0.08 9.56 3.15
N ASN A 116 -0.54 9.72 4.39
CA ASN A 116 0.38 9.67 5.53
C ASN A 116 0.81 8.22 5.81
N TYR A 117 1.98 8.03 6.42
CA TYR A 117 2.53 6.68 6.62
C TYR A 117 1.66 5.81 7.56
N ARG A 118 0.90 6.42 8.48
CA ARG A 118 0.00 5.70 9.41
C ARG A 118 -1.20 5.13 8.68
N GLU A 119 -1.77 5.85 7.71
CA GLU A 119 -2.80 5.34 6.80
C GLU A 119 -2.28 4.12 6.03
N VAL A 120 -1.04 4.21 5.52
CA VAL A 120 -0.40 3.10 4.82
C VAL A 120 -0.19 1.90 5.75
N LEU A 121 0.29 2.10 6.98
CA LEU A 121 0.41 1.03 7.96
C LEU A 121 -0.93 0.40 8.30
N GLY A 122 -1.99 1.20 8.45
CA GLY A 122 -3.34 0.73 8.73
C GLY A 122 -3.88 -0.20 7.64
N VAL A 123 -3.66 0.11 6.36
CA VAL A 123 -4.08 -0.76 5.25
C VAL A 123 -3.16 -1.96 5.08
N ALA A 124 -1.84 -1.77 5.22
CA ALA A 124 -0.84 -2.83 5.08
C ALA A 124 -1.01 -3.91 6.15
N ALA A 125 -1.32 -3.53 7.40
CA ALA A 125 -1.57 -4.47 8.51
C ALA A 125 -2.65 -5.51 8.20
N LYS A 126 -3.65 -5.15 7.38
CA LYS A 126 -4.74 -6.06 6.99
C LYS A 126 -4.34 -7.10 5.95
N ARG A 127 -3.15 -6.96 5.35
CA ARG A 127 -2.68 -7.77 4.22
C ARG A 127 -1.29 -8.37 4.40
N ARG A 128 -0.46 -7.75 5.22
CA ARG A 128 0.96 -8.10 5.41
C ARG A 128 1.24 -8.34 6.88
N ASN A 129 2.25 -9.16 7.16
CA ASN A 129 2.65 -9.53 8.51
C ASN A 129 3.57 -8.45 9.10
N ILE A 130 2.98 -7.39 9.65
CA ILE A 130 3.72 -6.29 10.27
C ILE A 130 3.93 -6.53 11.77
N GLU A 131 5.03 -6.00 12.31
CA GLU A 131 5.35 -6.10 13.74
C GLU A 131 4.46 -5.16 14.57
N GLU A 132 3.89 -5.67 15.66
CA GLU A 132 3.12 -4.87 16.63
C GLU A 132 2.17 -3.87 15.94
N GLU A 133 1.17 -4.38 15.20
CA GLU A 133 0.33 -3.57 14.30
C GLU A 133 -0.37 -2.37 14.95
N ALA A 134 -0.60 -2.42 16.28
CA ALA A 134 -1.19 -1.33 17.05
C ALA A 134 -0.23 -0.14 17.27
N LYS A 135 1.09 -0.37 17.21
CA LYS A 135 2.10 0.68 17.41
C LYS A 135 2.38 1.40 16.10
N ILE A 136 1.64 2.46 15.81
CA ILE A 136 1.69 3.13 14.51
C ILE A 136 2.51 4.42 14.50
N TYR A 137 3.06 4.85 15.64
CA TYR A 137 3.82 6.10 15.74
C TYR A 137 5.31 5.81 15.71
N PHE A 138 6.03 6.38 14.74
CA PHE A 138 7.48 6.22 14.64
C PHE A 138 8.19 7.05 15.71
N CYS A 139 9.07 6.44 16.51
CA CYS A 139 9.78 7.13 17.60
C CYS A 139 11.33 7.06 17.51
N GLY A 140 11.86 6.40 16.47
CA GLY A 140 13.29 6.40 16.17
C GLY A 140 13.82 5.09 15.59
N TRP A 141 15.12 4.88 15.73
CA TRP A 141 15.85 3.73 15.21
C TRP A 141 16.70 3.09 16.31
N ARG A 142 16.93 1.79 16.22
CA ARG A 142 17.78 1.05 17.15
C ARG A 142 18.71 0.12 16.40
N ARG A 143 20.02 0.31 16.56
CA ARG A 143 21.02 -0.68 16.11
C ARG A 143 20.93 -1.93 17.01
N ASN A 144 20.74 -3.09 16.40
CA ASN A 144 20.63 -4.33 17.16
C ASN A 144 22.01 -4.79 17.66
N ALA A 145 22.03 -5.36 18.86
CA ALA A 145 23.24 -5.90 19.46
C ALA A 145 23.73 -7.15 18.69
N ILE A 146 25.01 -7.50 18.89
CA ILE A 146 25.59 -8.74 18.35
C ILE A 146 24.75 -9.94 18.81
N GLY A 147 24.42 -10.83 17.87
CA GLY A 147 23.56 -12.00 18.12
C GLY A 147 22.06 -11.71 18.00
N LYS A 148 21.63 -10.46 17.76
CA LYS A 148 20.25 -10.10 17.43
C LYS A 148 20.18 -9.52 16.03
N ASN A 149 19.08 -9.81 15.32
CA ASN A 149 18.83 -9.29 13.99
C ASN A 149 17.51 -8.54 13.93
N VAL A 150 17.42 -7.55 13.05
CA VAL A 150 16.14 -6.96 12.65
C VAL A 150 15.21 -8.05 12.11
N THR A 151 13.95 -8.02 12.54
CA THR A 151 12.95 -9.03 12.16
C THR A 151 12.34 -8.72 10.81
N GLU A 152 11.89 -9.73 10.05
CA GLU A 152 11.20 -9.50 8.78
C GLU A 152 9.90 -8.71 8.97
N LYS A 153 9.21 -8.90 10.10
CA LYS A 153 8.00 -8.13 10.44
C LYS A 153 8.30 -6.64 10.65
N ASN A 154 9.43 -6.31 11.28
CA ASN A 154 9.88 -4.93 11.45
C ASN A 154 10.32 -4.33 10.10
N LEU A 155 11.00 -5.11 9.26
CA LEU A 155 11.36 -4.70 7.89
C LEU A 155 10.10 -4.42 7.05
N GLU A 156 9.09 -5.27 7.10
CA GLU A 156 7.83 -5.06 6.37
C GLU A 156 7.07 -3.82 6.88
N LYS A 157 7.10 -3.55 8.18
CA LYS A 157 6.57 -2.31 8.76
C LYS A 157 7.33 -1.08 8.26
N THR A 158 8.65 -1.15 8.26
CA THR A 158 9.53 -0.09 7.74
C THR A 158 9.29 0.16 6.25
N ARG A 159 9.17 -0.91 5.46
CA ARG A 159 8.89 -0.88 4.02
C ARG A 159 7.54 -0.23 3.74
N SER A 160 6.49 -0.67 4.45
CA SER A 160 5.15 -0.12 4.33
C SER A 160 5.12 1.37 4.70
N ALA A 161 5.79 1.77 5.79
CA ALA A 161 5.80 3.16 6.22
C ALA A 161 6.66 4.07 5.33
N PHE A 162 7.84 3.61 4.91
CA PHE A 162 8.87 4.51 4.36
C PHE A 162 9.64 4.00 3.13
N GLY A 163 9.18 2.91 2.51
CA GLY A 163 9.68 2.41 1.23
C GLY A 163 10.84 1.43 1.36
N ASP A 164 11.17 0.79 0.24
CA ASP A 164 12.21 -0.24 0.16
C ASP A 164 13.59 0.31 0.51
N THR A 165 13.91 1.54 0.13
CA THR A 165 15.23 2.13 0.40
C THR A 165 15.57 2.14 1.89
N LYS A 166 14.62 2.53 2.75
CA LYS A 166 14.81 2.54 4.21
C LYS A 166 14.77 1.14 4.80
N ALA A 167 13.90 0.25 4.31
CA ALA A 167 13.85 -1.13 4.75
C ALA A 167 15.17 -1.88 4.44
N GLU A 168 15.73 -1.71 3.25
CA GLU A 168 17.00 -2.31 2.86
C GLU A 168 18.18 -1.73 3.64
N MET A 169 18.14 -0.42 3.97
CA MET A 169 19.14 0.18 4.87
C MET A 169 19.06 -0.44 6.27
N CYS A 170 17.85 -0.62 6.82
CA CYS A 170 17.62 -1.30 8.10
C CYS A 170 18.20 -2.72 8.08
N LYS A 171 17.88 -3.48 7.04
CA LYS A 171 18.36 -4.86 6.86
C LYS A 171 19.88 -4.93 6.82
N ARG A 172 20.52 -4.11 5.97
CA ARG A 172 21.98 -4.09 5.79
C ARG A 172 22.74 -3.66 7.03
N LYS A 173 22.23 -2.64 7.74
CA LYS A 173 22.88 -2.08 8.94
C LYS A 173 22.46 -2.78 10.24
N ASN A 174 21.59 -3.79 10.15
CA ASN A 174 20.97 -4.45 11.30
C ASN A 174 20.31 -3.47 12.29
N ILE A 175 19.51 -2.53 11.74
CA ILE A 175 18.77 -1.52 12.48
C ILE A 175 17.28 -1.87 12.47
N SER A 176 16.62 -1.73 13.61
CA SER A 176 15.16 -1.80 13.72
C SER A 176 14.56 -0.40 13.75
N SER A 177 13.45 -0.19 13.05
CA SER A 177 12.57 0.95 13.30
C SER A 177 11.85 0.77 14.64
N CYS A 178 11.75 1.83 15.42
CA CYS A 178 11.10 1.84 16.72
C CYS A 178 9.72 2.50 16.62
N TRP A 179 8.73 1.88 17.24
CA TRP A 179 7.33 2.27 17.15
C TRP A 179 6.68 2.28 18.52
N THR A 180 5.66 3.12 18.68
CA THR A 180 4.86 3.28 19.88
C THR A 180 3.38 3.41 19.50
N ASP A 181 2.49 3.13 20.45
CA ASP A 181 1.04 3.32 20.36
C ASP A 181 0.61 4.69 20.91
N ARG A 182 1.56 5.51 21.39
CA ARG A 182 1.34 6.83 21.96
C ARG A 182 1.79 7.93 20.99
N ASP A 183 0.86 8.74 20.55
CA ASP A 183 1.12 9.85 19.63
C ASP A 183 2.14 10.87 20.15
N VAL A 184 2.10 11.16 21.45
CA VAL A 184 3.04 12.08 22.14
C VAL A 184 4.50 11.63 22.07
N GLU A 185 4.77 10.38 21.72
CA GLU A 185 6.12 9.83 21.56
C GLU A 185 6.57 9.78 20.09
N GLU A 186 5.72 10.20 19.14
CA GLU A 186 6.10 10.29 17.73
C GLU A 186 7.23 11.30 17.53
N ASP A 187 8.27 10.89 16.81
CA ASP A 187 9.38 11.79 16.45
C ASP A 187 9.86 11.56 15.02
N LEU A 188 9.18 12.22 14.07
CA LEU A 188 9.53 12.16 12.65
C LEU A 188 10.84 12.87 12.30
N ARG A 189 11.38 13.72 13.20
CA ARG A 189 12.67 14.40 12.96
C ARG A 189 13.82 13.39 12.87
N LYS A 190 13.66 12.25 13.56
CA LYS A 190 14.63 11.14 13.56
C LYS A 190 14.63 10.30 12.29
N LEU A 191 13.73 10.53 11.34
CA LEU A 191 13.63 9.68 10.14
C LEU A 191 14.94 9.60 9.35
N ASN A 192 15.73 10.67 9.34
CA ASN A 192 16.99 10.73 8.62
C ASN A 192 18.21 10.28 9.43
N ASP A 193 18.06 10.03 10.74
CA ASP A 193 19.15 9.56 11.60
C ASP A 193 19.70 8.20 11.16
N ILE A 194 18.88 7.38 10.49
CA ILE A 194 19.31 6.10 9.91
C ILE A 194 20.46 6.24 8.90
N ILE A 195 20.62 7.41 8.28
CA ILE A 195 21.69 7.68 7.31
C ILE A 195 23.04 7.72 8.04
N SER A 196 23.10 8.38 9.20
CA SER A 196 24.31 8.55 10.01
C SER A 196 24.58 7.39 10.97
N MET A 197 23.56 6.59 11.30
CA MET A 197 23.71 5.36 12.08
C MET A 197 24.48 4.29 11.33
#